data_AF-A0A075HTD9-F1
#
_entry.id   AF-A0A075HTD9-F1
#
_cell.length_a   1.000
_cell.length_b   1.000
_cell.length_c   1.000
_cell.angle_alpha   90.00
_cell.angle_beta   90.00
_cell.angle_gamma   90.00
#
_symmetry.space_group_name_H-M   'P 1'
#
loop_
_entity.id
_entity.type
_entity.pdbx_description
1 polymer ?
#
loop_
_entity_poly.entity_id
_entity_poly.type
_entity_poly.pdbx_seq_one_letter_code
_entity_poly.pdbx_strand_id
1 'polypeptide(L)'
;MKSYSQHLKSTQEFGETHSTTKKPVLRSSGIFPVIQNQHYSSSIHFLGYWLLKRNIPKITLGITLRNVDGKTLLQKTEIIDVAKAFSVNLSSLLSEIDFDIKNNFLGSIEIEFHSTKDLVFPYPALVLEYHNEKFNTCVHTLGRIYNDPEDLKENESFKVPESGFDIHVNDDLNSFLSFVNGPLPNNEGIVQYEVTNSNSEKLTGSFSLGYLKSFETKFLEFKEHIPNLSSFLKNNSGSISLKHNFEGFYPRFLVGTRQSSLPSVSFTHSYYDCTSRSDKTDFWNRNNDTHNDSSVYIPLFTKNNEYTNLIIYPNFSPCNFSINIEFYNKIGEKIHELPKFLHVDTTKSQLHKIDFNEIISKHENNEICCSNITCNFENNKIPSRIKFGLDVGMHDLKSKLPCNICFNSKMGNPLIENKPGSFHWAPIFPHRNSVIAIGNFSTLKNYQRESEIEMTFFRKEDSSTISKKFTLKANCEERIYSNDADIKQFIKTEGWVTIKANNPYIQGFYFNFNNSGSVSGDHFF
;
A
#
# COMPACT_ATOMS: atom_id res chain seq x y z
N MET A 1 -3.56 -13.69 10.00
CA MET A 1 -2.19 -13.17 9.82
C MET A 1 -1.15 -14.02 10.57
N LYS A 2 0.08 -14.14 10.03
CA LYS A 2 1.28 -14.62 10.78
C LYS A 2 1.76 -13.56 11.78
N SER A 3 2.56 -13.95 12.77
CA SER A 3 3.29 -12.97 13.61
C SER A 3 4.37 -12.24 12.80
N TYR A 4 4.82 -11.07 13.28
CA TYR A 4 5.86 -10.30 12.59
C TYR A 4 7.20 -11.07 12.53
N SER A 5 7.63 -11.68 13.62
CA SER A 5 8.88 -12.49 13.62
C SER A 5 8.81 -13.70 12.69
N GLN A 6 7.65 -14.36 12.58
CA GLN A 6 7.46 -15.44 11.61
C GLN A 6 7.52 -14.93 10.17
N HIS A 7 6.95 -13.75 9.91
CA HIS A 7 7.04 -13.09 8.61
C HIS A 7 8.51 -12.87 8.22
N LEU A 8 9.31 -12.22 9.07
CA LEU A 8 10.73 -11.95 8.81
C LEU A 8 11.54 -13.22 8.49
N LYS A 9 11.30 -14.31 9.25
CA LYS A 9 11.94 -15.60 8.99
C LYS A 9 11.53 -16.21 7.66
N SER A 10 10.23 -16.18 7.35
CA SER A 10 9.68 -16.76 6.11
C SER A 10 10.14 -16.02 4.86
N THR A 11 10.34 -14.70 4.95
CA THR A 11 10.81 -13.84 3.86
C THR A 11 12.32 -13.79 3.73
N GLN A 12 13.06 -14.51 4.59
CA GLN A 12 14.52 -14.50 4.63
C GLN A 12 15.06 -13.08 4.84
N GLU A 13 14.47 -12.33 5.78
CA GLU A 13 14.99 -11.00 6.13
C GLU A 13 16.45 -11.09 6.61
N PHE A 14 17.23 -10.06 6.30
CA PHE A 14 18.64 -10.03 6.63
C PHE A 14 18.88 -10.17 8.13
N GLY A 15 19.78 -11.06 8.53
CA GLY A 15 20.13 -11.34 9.92
C GLY A 15 19.22 -12.35 10.62
N GLU A 16 18.11 -12.77 10.02
CA GLU A 16 17.26 -13.82 10.57
C GLU A 16 17.85 -15.22 10.36
N THR A 17 17.71 -16.10 11.35
CA THR A 17 18.12 -17.51 11.22
C THR A 17 17.16 -18.23 10.27
N HIS A 18 17.68 -18.74 9.15
CA HIS A 18 16.89 -19.48 8.17
C HIS A 18 16.63 -20.92 8.63
N SER A 19 15.40 -21.39 8.44
CA SER A 19 15.08 -22.81 8.62
C SER A 19 15.72 -23.63 7.51
N THR A 20 16.37 -24.73 7.86
CA THR A 20 16.96 -25.69 6.91
C THR A 20 15.90 -26.51 6.15
N THR A 21 14.63 -26.45 6.56
CA THR A 21 13.52 -27.25 6.00
C THR A 21 12.46 -26.42 5.27
N LYS A 22 12.75 -25.18 4.86
CA LYS A 22 11.75 -24.33 4.18
C LYS A 22 11.31 -24.93 2.83
N LYS A 23 9.99 -25.09 2.66
CA LYS A 23 9.36 -25.44 1.39
C LYS A 23 9.55 -24.31 0.36
N PRO A 24 9.99 -24.60 -0.87
CA PRO A 24 10.15 -23.57 -1.90
C PRO A 24 8.79 -23.00 -2.31
N VAL A 25 8.76 -21.70 -2.62
CA VAL A 25 7.60 -21.04 -3.19
C VAL A 25 7.71 -21.11 -4.71
N LEU A 26 6.97 -22.04 -5.33
CA LEU A 26 6.97 -22.24 -6.78
C LEU A 26 5.78 -21.59 -7.49
N ARG A 27 4.83 -21.05 -6.70
CA ARG A 27 3.68 -20.27 -7.16
C ARG A 27 3.56 -19.00 -6.34
N SER A 28 3.40 -17.87 -7.02
CA SER A 28 3.09 -16.57 -6.42
C SER A 28 1.86 -16.02 -7.13
N SER A 29 0.86 -15.50 -6.42
CA SER A 29 -0.33 -14.98 -7.09
C SER A 29 -0.91 -13.73 -6.45
N GLY A 30 -1.65 -12.98 -7.26
CA GLY A 30 -2.49 -11.87 -6.83
C GLY A 30 -3.86 -11.95 -7.50
N ILE A 31 -4.94 -11.71 -6.77
CA ILE A 31 -6.31 -11.67 -7.29
C ILE A 31 -6.96 -10.32 -6.97
N PHE A 32 -7.57 -9.71 -7.98
CA PHE A 32 -8.04 -8.33 -7.92
C PHE A 32 -9.47 -8.23 -8.41
N PRO A 33 -10.36 -7.53 -7.68
CA PRO A 33 -11.59 -7.00 -8.26
C PRO A 33 -11.22 -6.05 -9.40
N VAL A 34 -11.95 -6.13 -10.51
CA VAL A 34 -11.75 -5.28 -11.68
C VAL A 34 -13.08 -4.79 -12.24
N ILE A 35 -13.05 -3.59 -12.80
CA ILE A 35 -14.20 -2.88 -13.33
C ILE A 35 -13.91 -2.34 -14.73
N GLN A 36 -14.87 -2.53 -15.63
CA GLN A 36 -15.01 -1.77 -16.88
C GLN A 36 -16.37 -1.11 -16.86
N ASN A 37 -16.44 0.19 -17.12
CA ASN A 37 -17.69 0.91 -17.33
C ASN A 37 -17.46 2.10 -18.28
N GLN A 38 -18.50 2.89 -18.53
CA GLN A 38 -18.42 4.06 -19.40
C GLN A 38 -17.44 5.17 -18.93
N HIS A 39 -16.98 5.14 -17.67
CA HIS A 39 -16.15 6.17 -17.06
C HIS A 39 -14.68 5.78 -16.89
N TYR A 40 -14.38 4.52 -16.59
CA TYR A 40 -13.02 4.05 -16.35
C TYR A 40 -12.87 2.53 -16.54
N SER A 41 -11.63 2.09 -16.65
CA SER A 41 -11.23 0.67 -16.77
C SER A 41 -10.20 0.30 -15.71
N SER A 42 -9.79 -0.98 -15.72
CA SER A 42 -8.79 -1.55 -14.82
C SER A 42 -7.60 -2.12 -15.57
N SER A 43 -6.43 -2.03 -14.96
CA SER A 43 -5.19 -2.65 -15.42
C SER A 43 -4.37 -3.16 -14.24
N ILE A 44 -3.54 -4.18 -14.49
CA ILE A 44 -2.59 -4.71 -13.50
C ILE A 44 -1.19 -4.55 -14.07
N HIS A 45 -0.31 -3.89 -13.34
CA HIS A 45 1.05 -3.56 -13.75
C HIS A 45 2.09 -4.30 -12.92
N PHE A 46 3.19 -4.71 -13.55
CA PHE A 46 4.31 -5.33 -12.85
C PHE A 46 5.63 -5.20 -13.61
N LEU A 47 6.73 -5.36 -12.89
CA LEU A 47 8.08 -5.51 -13.44
C LEU A 47 8.45 -6.99 -13.47
N GLY A 48 9.20 -7.44 -14.48
CA GLY A 48 9.85 -8.76 -14.48
C GLY A 48 10.98 -8.90 -13.44
N TYR A 49 10.76 -8.48 -12.18
CA TYR A 49 11.80 -8.24 -11.17
C TYR A 49 12.51 -9.52 -10.70
N TRP A 50 11.89 -10.69 -10.84
CA TRP A 50 12.55 -11.95 -10.49
C TRP A 50 13.80 -12.24 -11.33
N LEU A 51 13.80 -11.80 -12.59
CA LEU A 51 14.96 -11.94 -13.47
C LEU A 51 16.13 -11.09 -12.94
N LEU A 52 15.82 -9.93 -12.35
CA LEU A 52 16.79 -8.98 -11.80
C LEU A 52 17.27 -9.37 -10.39
N LYS A 53 16.32 -9.68 -9.48
CA LYS A 53 16.59 -9.87 -8.04
C LYS A 53 16.97 -11.31 -7.70
N ARG A 54 16.56 -12.28 -8.52
CA ARG A 54 16.69 -13.72 -8.22
C ARG A 54 17.40 -14.52 -9.32
N ASN A 55 17.76 -13.90 -10.44
CA ASN A 55 18.38 -14.59 -11.59
C ASN A 55 17.57 -15.82 -12.04
N ILE A 56 16.24 -15.69 -12.01
CA ILE A 56 15.31 -16.71 -12.52
C ILE A 56 15.12 -16.38 -14.01
N PRO A 57 15.60 -17.21 -14.94
CA PRO A 57 15.65 -16.85 -16.35
C PRO A 57 14.28 -16.86 -17.04
N LYS A 58 13.33 -17.65 -16.52
CA LYS A 58 11.99 -17.81 -17.08
C LYS A 58 10.97 -17.98 -15.98
N ILE A 59 9.84 -17.30 -16.12
CA ILE A 59 8.64 -17.44 -15.29
C ILE A 59 7.45 -17.64 -16.20
N THR A 60 6.58 -18.58 -15.83
CA THR A 60 5.31 -18.78 -16.51
C THR A 60 4.25 -17.91 -15.83
N LEU A 61 3.67 -16.99 -16.60
CA LEU A 61 2.58 -16.11 -16.19
C LEU A 61 1.25 -16.77 -16.53
N GLY A 62 0.39 -17.02 -15.55
CA GLY A 62 -1.00 -17.39 -15.72
C GLY A 62 -1.92 -16.17 -15.50
N ILE A 63 -2.92 -16.01 -16.36
CA ILE A 63 -3.93 -14.95 -16.27
C ILE A 63 -5.30 -15.61 -16.31
N THR A 64 -6.13 -15.37 -15.31
CA THR A 64 -7.51 -15.87 -15.27
C THR A 64 -8.49 -14.72 -15.06
N LEU A 65 -9.38 -14.50 -16.03
CA LEU A 65 -10.49 -13.55 -15.94
C LEU A 65 -11.76 -14.29 -15.50
N ARG A 66 -12.44 -13.76 -14.49
CA ARG A 66 -13.72 -14.29 -13.99
C ARG A 66 -14.80 -13.20 -14.00
N ASN A 67 -16.04 -13.58 -14.20
CA ASN A 67 -17.18 -12.69 -14.00
C ASN A 67 -17.47 -12.46 -12.50
N VAL A 68 -18.47 -11.63 -12.19
CA VAL A 68 -18.88 -11.32 -10.81
C VAL A 68 -19.23 -12.57 -9.98
N ASP A 69 -19.82 -13.60 -10.60
CA ASP A 69 -20.20 -14.85 -9.92
C ASP A 69 -19.01 -15.81 -9.66
N GLY A 70 -17.80 -15.45 -10.09
CA GLY A 70 -16.61 -16.30 -9.98
C GLY A 70 -16.43 -17.32 -11.10
N LYS A 71 -17.26 -17.27 -12.16
CA LYS A 71 -17.11 -18.14 -13.34
C LYS A 71 -15.96 -17.65 -14.21
N THR A 72 -15.04 -18.55 -14.54
CA THR A 72 -13.96 -18.28 -15.50
C THR A 72 -14.53 -17.97 -16.89
N LEU A 73 -14.09 -16.85 -17.45
CA LEU A 73 -14.41 -16.41 -18.81
C LEU A 73 -13.24 -16.63 -19.77
N LEU A 74 -12.02 -16.40 -19.29
CA LEU A 74 -10.80 -16.51 -20.08
C LEU A 74 -9.67 -16.99 -19.18
N GLN A 75 -8.80 -17.85 -19.73
CA GLN A 75 -7.55 -18.27 -19.10
C GLN A 75 -6.44 -18.26 -20.14
N LYS A 76 -5.30 -17.65 -19.80
CA LYS A 76 -4.15 -17.50 -20.69
C LYS A 76 -2.85 -17.78 -19.95
N THR A 77 -1.83 -18.10 -20.73
CA THR A 77 -0.48 -18.31 -20.22
C THR A 77 0.55 -17.63 -21.12
N GLU A 78 1.52 -16.97 -20.49
CA GLU A 78 2.63 -16.29 -21.16
C GLU A 78 3.96 -16.63 -20.49
N ILE A 79 5.07 -16.31 -21.14
CA ILE A 79 6.41 -16.49 -20.59
C ILE A 79 7.04 -15.12 -20.36
N ILE A 80 7.59 -14.93 -19.16
CA ILE A 80 8.44 -13.80 -18.80
C ILE A 80 9.88 -14.28 -18.82
N ASP A 81 10.63 -13.87 -19.84
CA ASP A 81 12.05 -14.18 -20.03
C ASP A 81 12.90 -12.92 -20.26
N VAL A 82 12.29 -11.74 -20.10
CA VAL A 82 12.93 -10.44 -20.24
C VAL A 82 12.51 -9.49 -19.13
N ALA A 83 13.49 -8.73 -18.60
CA ALA A 83 13.25 -7.72 -17.58
C ALA A 83 12.76 -6.42 -18.23
N LYS A 84 11.44 -6.22 -18.22
CA LYS A 84 10.78 -5.00 -18.71
C LYS A 84 9.49 -4.73 -17.92
N ALA A 85 8.83 -3.61 -18.23
CA ALA A 85 7.49 -3.33 -17.71
C ALA A 85 6.43 -4.20 -18.40
N PHE A 86 5.45 -4.69 -17.63
CA PHE A 86 4.31 -5.43 -18.14
C PHE A 86 3.01 -4.82 -17.64
N SER A 87 1.94 -4.97 -18.43
CA SER A 87 0.58 -4.64 -18.00
C SER A 87 -0.43 -5.61 -18.60
N VAL A 88 -1.43 -5.98 -17.80
CA VAL A 88 -2.60 -6.77 -18.18
C VAL A 88 -3.81 -5.85 -18.11
N ASN A 89 -4.36 -5.50 -19.28
CA ASN A 89 -5.48 -4.57 -19.40
C ASN A 89 -6.80 -5.30 -19.48
N LEU A 90 -7.78 -4.94 -18.63
CA LEU A 90 -9.10 -5.57 -18.63
C LEU A 90 -9.79 -5.42 -20.00
N SER A 91 -9.72 -4.24 -20.61
CA SER A 91 -10.34 -3.98 -21.92
C SER A 91 -9.81 -4.90 -23.03
N SER A 92 -8.53 -5.26 -22.98
CA SER A 92 -7.92 -6.21 -23.90
C SER A 92 -8.47 -7.63 -23.67
N LEU A 93 -8.54 -8.07 -22.41
CA LEU A 93 -9.10 -9.40 -22.08
C LEU A 93 -10.59 -9.53 -22.42
N LEU A 94 -11.37 -8.45 -22.23
CA LEU A 94 -12.79 -8.41 -22.59
C LEU A 94 -13.00 -8.48 -24.11
N SER A 95 -12.15 -7.79 -24.88
CA SER A 95 -12.19 -7.87 -26.34
C SER A 95 -11.92 -9.28 -26.85
N GLU A 96 -11.06 -10.05 -26.19
CA GLU A 96 -10.75 -11.45 -26.58
C GLU A 96 -11.92 -12.43 -26.41
N ILE A 97 -12.92 -12.07 -25.61
CA ILE A 97 -14.14 -12.86 -25.40
C ILE A 97 -15.37 -12.22 -26.06
N ASP A 98 -15.15 -11.30 -27.01
CA ASP A 98 -16.19 -10.55 -27.71
C ASP A 98 -17.17 -9.81 -26.77
N PHE A 99 -16.70 -9.40 -25.59
CA PHE A 99 -17.51 -8.62 -24.66
C PHE A 99 -17.59 -7.16 -25.15
N ASP A 100 -18.82 -6.65 -25.31
CA ASP A 100 -19.03 -5.24 -25.65
C ASP A 100 -18.62 -4.33 -24.49
N ILE A 101 -17.48 -3.66 -24.64
CA ILE A 101 -16.87 -2.76 -23.65
C ILE A 101 -17.74 -1.53 -23.30
N LYS A 102 -18.83 -1.30 -24.03
CA LYS A 102 -19.86 -0.30 -23.66
C LYS A 102 -20.71 -0.76 -22.48
N ASN A 103 -20.79 -2.07 -22.24
CA ASN A 103 -21.47 -2.62 -21.09
C ASN A 103 -20.59 -2.56 -19.84
N ASN A 104 -21.23 -2.43 -18.69
CA ASN A 104 -20.54 -2.49 -17.40
C ASN A 104 -20.12 -3.93 -17.11
N PHE A 105 -18.87 -4.10 -16.69
CA PHE A 105 -18.30 -5.35 -16.20
C PHE A 105 -17.82 -5.16 -14.77
N LEU A 106 -18.17 -6.11 -13.92
CA LEU A 106 -17.56 -6.33 -12.61
C LEU A 106 -17.14 -7.80 -12.56
N GLY A 107 -15.93 -8.05 -12.08
CA GLY A 107 -15.38 -9.39 -11.97
C GLY A 107 -14.00 -9.36 -11.35
N SER A 108 -13.19 -10.37 -11.64
CA SER A 108 -11.83 -10.43 -11.12
C SER A 108 -10.81 -10.89 -12.13
N ILE A 109 -9.57 -10.43 -11.96
CA ILE A 109 -8.39 -10.98 -12.62
C ILE A 109 -7.49 -11.59 -11.56
N GLU A 110 -7.14 -12.86 -11.75
CA GLU A 110 -6.06 -13.52 -11.02
C GLU A 110 -4.82 -13.60 -11.91
N ILE A 111 -3.68 -13.19 -11.34
CA ILE A 111 -2.36 -13.27 -11.95
C ILE A 111 -1.54 -14.28 -11.15
N GLU A 112 -0.99 -15.28 -11.83
CA GLU A 112 -0.18 -16.34 -11.24
C GLU A 112 1.21 -16.36 -11.87
N PHE A 113 2.24 -16.52 -11.05
CA PHE A 113 3.62 -16.70 -11.49
C PHE A 113 4.10 -18.06 -11.02
N HIS A 114 4.44 -18.91 -11.99
CA HIS A 114 4.99 -20.24 -11.74
C HIS A 114 6.47 -20.29 -12.10
N SER A 115 7.26 -20.92 -11.24
CA SER A 115 8.69 -21.09 -11.48
C SER A 115 9.17 -22.47 -11.02
N THR A 116 10.23 -22.95 -11.65
CA THR A 116 10.99 -24.12 -11.19
C THR A 116 12.03 -23.78 -10.14
N LYS A 117 12.23 -22.48 -9.85
CA LYS A 117 13.11 -21.97 -8.79
C LYS A 117 12.28 -21.27 -7.72
N ASP A 118 12.81 -21.21 -6.50
CA ASP A 118 12.14 -20.56 -5.37
C ASP A 118 11.95 -19.05 -5.60
N LEU A 119 10.69 -18.62 -5.69
CA LEU A 119 10.25 -17.23 -5.79
C LEU A 119 10.38 -16.47 -4.47
N VAL A 120 10.60 -17.18 -3.35
CA VAL A 120 10.67 -16.71 -1.96
C VAL A 120 9.34 -16.20 -1.41
N PHE A 121 8.61 -15.40 -2.19
CA PHE A 121 7.38 -14.73 -1.81
C PHE A 121 6.17 -15.32 -2.55
N PRO A 122 5.14 -15.82 -1.83
CA PRO A 122 3.89 -16.28 -2.45
C PRO A 122 3.00 -15.11 -2.89
N TYR A 123 3.45 -13.88 -2.61
CA TYR A 123 2.79 -12.63 -2.89
C TYR A 123 3.65 -11.80 -3.86
N PRO A 124 3.23 -11.63 -5.13
CA PRO A 124 4.02 -10.94 -6.14
C PRO A 124 3.88 -9.42 -5.98
N ALA A 125 4.86 -8.67 -6.49
CA ALA A 125 4.75 -7.22 -6.61
C ALA A 125 3.95 -6.84 -7.88
N LEU A 126 2.64 -6.70 -7.72
CA LEU A 126 1.70 -6.24 -8.73
C LEU A 126 1.09 -4.91 -8.26
N VAL A 127 0.62 -4.09 -9.19
CA VAL A 127 -0.12 -2.86 -8.92
C VAL A 127 -1.43 -2.90 -9.68
N LEU A 128 -2.55 -2.88 -8.96
CA LEU A 128 -3.87 -2.66 -9.56
C LEU A 128 -4.03 -1.16 -9.81
N GLU A 129 -4.51 -0.79 -10.98
CA GLU A 129 -4.88 0.57 -11.33
C GLU A 129 -6.34 0.61 -11.83
N TYR A 130 -7.14 1.55 -11.32
CA TYR A 130 -8.33 2.03 -12.04
C TYR A 130 -8.02 3.38 -12.65
N HIS A 131 -8.34 3.57 -13.92
CA HIS A 131 -7.92 4.75 -14.66
C HIS A 131 -8.90 5.19 -15.75
N ASN A 132 -8.81 6.49 -16.07
CA ASN A 132 -9.24 7.07 -17.33
C ASN A 132 -8.30 8.24 -17.69
N GLU A 133 -8.67 9.10 -18.63
CA GLU A 133 -7.83 10.25 -19.01
C GLU A 133 -7.68 11.32 -17.92
N LYS A 134 -8.64 11.41 -16.98
CA LYS A 134 -8.72 12.47 -15.97
C LYS A 134 -8.17 12.05 -14.60
N PHE A 135 -8.14 10.76 -14.30
CA PHE A 135 -7.64 10.27 -13.02
C PHE A 135 -6.99 8.89 -13.17
N ASN A 136 -6.21 8.54 -12.16
CA ASN A 136 -5.88 7.16 -11.86
C ASN A 136 -5.89 6.98 -10.34
N THR A 137 -6.06 5.74 -9.90
CA THR A 137 -5.81 5.31 -8.53
C THR A 137 -5.13 3.96 -8.57
N CYS A 138 -4.27 3.67 -7.61
CA CYS A 138 -3.51 2.43 -7.61
C CYS A 138 -3.20 1.95 -6.20
N VAL A 139 -3.00 0.64 -6.10
CA VAL A 139 -2.56 -0.02 -4.88
C VAL A 139 -1.75 -1.24 -5.25
N HIS A 140 -0.70 -1.51 -4.50
CA HIS A 140 0.02 -2.76 -4.62
C HIS A 140 -0.88 -3.96 -4.29
N THR A 141 -0.42 -5.16 -4.65
CA THR A 141 -1.15 -6.43 -4.46
C THR A 141 -1.93 -6.44 -3.16
N LEU A 142 -3.23 -6.76 -3.23
CA LEU A 142 -4.16 -6.76 -2.08
C LEU A 142 -4.71 -8.16 -1.75
N GLY A 143 -5.04 -9.00 -2.72
CA GLY A 143 -5.62 -10.33 -2.46
C GLY A 143 -4.78 -11.44 -3.07
N ARG A 144 -4.87 -12.66 -2.52
CA ARG A 144 -4.39 -13.87 -3.21
C ARG A 144 -5.08 -15.15 -2.70
N ILE A 145 -4.98 -16.19 -3.51
CA ILE A 145 -5.37 -17.55 -3.14
C ILE A 145 -4.17 -18.27 -2.51
N TYR A 146 -4.41 -18.98 -1.41
CA TYR A 146 -3.38 -19.79 -0.77
C TYR A 146 -2.87 -20.88 -1.71
N ASN A 147 -1.56 -21.13 -1.68
CA ASN A 147 -0.93 -22.12 -2.55
C ASN A 147 -1.31 -23.55 -2.15
N ASP A 148 -1.50 -23.80 -0.85
CA ASP A 148 -1.80 -25.11 -0.27
C ASP A 148 -2.32 -24.95 1.18
N PRO A 149 -2.76 -26.04 1.84
CA PRO A 149 -3.24 -25.99 3.22
C PRO A 149 -2.20 -25.55 4.27
N GLU A 150 -0.91 -25.73 4.02
CA GLU A 150 0.15 -25.26 4.93
C GLU A 150 0.25 -23.75 4.88
N ASP A 151 0.26 -23.18 3.67
CA ASP A 151 0.23 -21.73 3.44
C ASP A 151 -1.01 -21.07 4.06
N LEU A 152 -2.19 -21.69 3.93
CA LEU A 152 -3.42 -21.27 4.63
C LEU A 152 -3.19 -21.26 6.16
N LYS A 153 -2.78 -22.39 6.73
CA LYS A 153 -2.59 -22.55 8.18
C LYS A 153 -1.60 -21.54 8.75
N GLU A 154 -0.48 -21.32 8.07
CA GLU A 154 0.50 -20.34 8.53
C GLU A 154 -0.11 -18.93 8.51
N ASN A 155 -0.78 -18.53 7.43
CA ASN A 155 -1.32 -17.17 7.29
C ASN A 155 -2.59 -16.91 8.12
N GLU A 156 -3.31 -17.93 8.55
CA GLU A 156 -4.50 -17.81 9.42
C GLU A 156 -4.21 -18.10 10.89
N SER A 157 -2.94 -18.05 11.33
CA SER A 157 -2.55 -18.23 12.74
C SER A 157 -3.34 -17.33 13.70
N PHE A 158 -3.63 -16.09 13.30
CA PHE A 158 -4.49 -15.16 14.02
C PHE A 158 -5.56 -14.59 13.08
N LYS A 159 -6.83 -14.61 13.49
CA LYS A 159 -7.92 -13.90 12.79
C LYS A 159 -8.16 -12.57 13.49
N VAL A 160 -8.01 -11.48 12.75
CA VAL A 160 -8.15 -10.10 13.22
C VAL A 160 -9.04 -9.33 12.25
N PRO A 161 -9.74 -8.27 12.68
CA PRO A 161 -10.49 -7.41 11.78
C PRO A 161 -9.60 -6.70 10.75
N GLU A 162 -10.21 -6.27 9.65
CA GLU A 162 -9.62 -5.45 8.60
C GLU A 162 -9.96 -3.96 8.82
N SER A 163 -8.96 -3.09 8.81
CA SER A 163 -9.00 -1.68 9.22
C SER A 163 -7.87 -0.88 8.57
N GLY A 164 -7.55 0.33 9.06
CA GLY A 164 -6.38 1.10 8.64
C GLY A 164 -6.53 1.87 7.33
N PHE A 165 -7.73 2.39 7.09
CA PHE A 165 -8.07 3.24 5.94
C PHE A 165 -9.17 4.23 6.31
N ASP A 166 -9.26 5.30 5.53
CA ASP A 166 -10.24 6.37 5.70
C ASP A 166 -11.56 6.06 4.98
N ILE A 167 -12.67 6.49 5.58
CA ILE A 167 -14.00 6.47 4.97
C ILE A 167 -14.62 7.88 4.92
N HIS A 168 -15.32 8.14 3.83
CA HIS A 168 -16.06 9.36 3.54
C HIS A 168 -17.42 8.99 2.95
N VAL A 169 -18.50 9.53 3.54
CA VAL A 169 -19.85 9.35 3.00
C VAL A 169 -20.59 10.68 3.07
N ASN A 170 -21.01 11.18 1.92
CA ASN A 170 -21.92 12.31 1.74
C ASN A 170 -22.60 12.19 0.36
N ASP A 171 -23.24 13.26 -0.12
CA ASP A 171 -23.98 13.24 -1.40
C ASP A 171 -23.08 13.03 -2.63
N ASP A 172 -21.77 13.33 -2.51
CA ASP A 172 -20.80 13.24 -3.61
C ASP A 172 -19.81 12.07 -3.43
N LEU A 173 -19.43 11.80 -2.18
CA LEU A 173 -18.42 10.80 -1.80
C LEU A 173 -19.06 9.58 -1.18
N ASN A 174 -18.61 8.39 -1.60
CA ASN A 174 -19.14 7.14 -1.09
C ASN A 174 -18.06 6.07 -0.95
N SER A 175 -17.72 5.75 0.29
CA SER A 175 -16.77 4.69 0.58
C SER A 175 -17.31 3.30 0.37
N PHE A 176 -16.42 2.40 -0.04
CA PHE A 176 -16.75 1.04 -0.42
C PHE A 176 -15.71 0.03 0.09
N LEU A 177 -16.13 -1.21 0.04
CA LEU A 177 -15.36 -2.42 0.24
C LEU A 177 -15.49 -3.31 -0.99
N SER A 178 -14.40 -3.89 -1.48
CA SER A 178 -14.42 -4.90 -2.54
C SER A 178 -13.42 -6.01 -2.27
N PHE A 179 -13.81 -7.23 -2.63
CA PHE A 179 -12.98 -8.42 -2.46
C PHE A 179 -13.38 -9.51 -3.45
N VAL A 180 -12.51 -10.50 -3.61
CA VAL A 180 -12.80 -11.73 -4.33
C VAL A 180 -12.77 -12.87 -3.32
N ASN A 181 -13.87 -13.63 -3.22
CA ASN A 181 -13.96 -14.75 -2.31
C ASN A 181 -12.93 -15.84 -2.68
N GLY A 182 -12.56 -16.67 -1.70
CA GLY A 182 -11.71 -17.82 -1.93
C GLY A 182 -12.38 -18.93 -2.75
N PRO A 183 -11.69 -20.06 -2.97
CA PRO A 183 -12.28 -21.25 -3.57
C PRO A 183 -13.36 -21.88 -2.69
N LEU A 184 -13.36 -21.59 -1.39
CA LEU A 184 -14.36 -22.08 -0.45
C LEU A 184 -15.59 -21.17 -0.48
N PRO A 185 -16.79 -21.70 -0.79
CA PRO A 185 -18.02 -20.93 -0.66
C PRO A 185 -18.31 -20.64 0.82
N ASN A 186 -19.09 -19.60 1.08
CA ASN A 186 -19.57 -19.28 2.42
C ASN A 186 -21.10 -19.31 2.42
N ASN A 187 -21.70 -20.11 3.31
CA ASN A 187 -23.17 -20.24 3.36
C ASN A 187 -23.86 -18.96 3.83
N GLU A 188 -23.18 -18.16 4.66
CA GLU A 188 -23.72 -16.94 5.24
C GLU A 188 -22.56 -15.99 5.59
N GLY A 189 -22.21 -15.13 4.64
CA GLY A 189 -21.16 -14.13 4.81
C GLY A 189 -21.62 -13.01 5.75
N ILE A 190 -20.95 -12.84 6.88
CA ILE A 190 -21.29 -11.83 7.88
C ILE A 190 -20.13 -10.86 8.04
N VAL A 191 -20.45 -9.56 8.08
CA VAL A 191 -19.50 -8.50 8.41
C VAL A 191 -20.00 -7.76 9.64
N GLN A 192 -19.19 -7.74 10.69
CA GLN A 192 -19.34 -6.87 11.85
C GLN A 192 -18.46 -5.64 11.63
N TYR A 193 -18.97 -4.45 11.97
CA TYR A 193 -18.24 -3.20 11.79
C TYR A 193 -18.16 -2.38 13.07
N GLU A 194 -17.08 -1.62 13.19
CA GLU A 194 -16.92 -0.50 14.11
C GLU A 194 -16.40 0.71 13.33
N VAL A 195 -17.23 1.73 13.17
CA VAL A 195 -16.86 3.02 12.58
C VAL A 195 -16.39 3.96 13.68
N THR A 196 -15.29 4.67 13.44
CA THR A 196 -14.75 5.74 14.29
C THR A 196 -14.80 7.04 13.52
N ASN A 197 -15.55 8.04 13.98
CA ASN A 197 -15.60 9.34 13.31
C ASN A 197 -14.43 10.27 13.75
N SER A 198 -14.38 11.48 13.18
CA SER A 198 -13.34 12.48 13.49
C SER A 198 -13.30 12.92 14.95
N ASN A 199 -14.40 12.76 15.70
CA ASN A 199 -14.46 13.05 17.14
C ASN A 199 -14.11 11.82 18.00
N SER A 200 -13.67 10.73 17.38
CA SER A 200 -13.45 9.42 18.01
C SER A 200 -14.71 8.79 18.65
N GLU A 201 -15.91 9.22 18.22
CA GLU A 201 -17.17 8.55 18.56
C GLU A 201 -17.25 7.23 17.77
N LYS A 202 -17.94 6.22 18.32
CA LYS A 202 -18.05 4.87 17.73
C LYS A 202 -19.47 4.56 17.28
N LEU A 203 -19.60 3.93 16.11
CA LEU A 203 -20.85 3.34 15.61
C LEU A 203 -20.58 1.88 15.25
N THR A 204 -21.31 0.96 15.86
CA THR A 204 -21.11 -0.48 15.70
C THR A 204 -22.36 -1.16 15.14
N GLY A 205 -22.16 -2.29 14.48
CA GLY A 205 -23.26 -3.11 13.97
C GLY A 205 -22.76 -4.27 13.12
N SER A 206 -23.66 -4.85 12.35
CA SER A 206 -23.35 -5.93 11.42
C SER A 206 -24.31 -5.95 10.24
N PHE A 207 -23.86 -6.50 9.12
CA PHE A 207 -24.70 -6.80 7.96
C PHE A 207 -24.36 -8.17 7.38
N SER A 208 -25.33 -8.76 6.70
CA SER A 208 -25.21 -10.03 5.98
C SER A 208 -24.96 -9.76 4.49
N LEU A 209 -24.13 -10.61 3.89
CA LEU A 209 -23.90 -10.71 2.45
C LEU A 209 -24.60 -11.95 1.84
N GLY A 210 -25.27 -12.75 2.66
CA GLY A 210 -25.85 -14.03 2.28
C GLY A 210 -24.81 -15.05 1.82
N TYR A 211 -25.23 -15.94 0.93
CA TYR A 211 -24.36 -16.94 0.32
C TYR A 211 -23.28 -16.29 -0.57
N LEU A 212 -22.01 -16.67 -0.35
CA LEU A 212 -20.87 -16.29 -1.20
C LEU A 212 -20.41 -17.49 -2.03
N LYS A 213 -20.42 -17.35 -3.37
CA LYS A 213 -19.90 -18.37 -4.28
C LYS A 213 -18.38 -18.42 -4.22
N SER A 214 -17.80 -19.55 -4.62
CA SER A 214 -16.36 -19.68 -4.86
C SER A 214 -15.92 -18.63 -5.88
N PHE A 215 -14.86 -17.89 -5.58
CA PHE A 215 -14.31 -16.83 -6.45
C PHE A 215 -15.27 -15.68 -6.79
N GLU A 216 -16.38 -15.54 -6.07
CA GLU A 216 -17.31 -14.43 -6.26
C GLU A 216 -16.62 -13.09 -6.00
N THR A 217 -16.85 -12.11 -6.87
CA THR A 217 -16.38 -10.74 -6.64
C THR A 217 -17.50 -9.92 -6.01
N LYS A 218 -17.24 -9.30 -4.86
CA LYS A 218 -18.15 -8.35 -4.21
C LYS A 218 -17.62 -6.93 -4.34
N PHE A 219 -18.54 -5.99 -4.54
CA PHE A 219 -18.31 -4.56 -4.46
C PHE A 219 -19.48 -3.95 -3.68
N LEU A 220 -19.20 -3.38 -2.52
CA LEU A 220 -20.20 -3.03 -1.50
C LEU A 220 -20.00 -1.58 -1.09
N GLU A 221 -21.00 -0.74 -1.25
CA GLU A 221 -20.96 0.65 -0.79
C GLU A 221 -21.42 0.70 0.67
N PHE A 222 -20.62 1.27 1.57
CA PHE A 222 -20.93 1.20 3.01
C PHE A 222 -22.26 1.85 3.37
N LYS A 223 -22.64 2.93 2.65
CA LYS A 223 -23.92 3.61 2.88
C LYS A 223 -25.14 2.71 2.67
N GLU A 224 -25.02 1.64 1.87
CA GLU A 224 -26.11 0.70 1.58
C GLU A 224 -26.30 -0.33 2.71
N HIS A 225 -25.27 -0.51 3.54
CA HIS A 225 -25.22 -1.55 4.57
C HIS A 225 -25.12 -1.00 6.00
N ILE A 226 -24.75 0.27 6.18
CA ILE A 226 -24.56 0.93 7.47
C ILE A 226 -25.56 2.10 7.58
N PRO A 227 -26.69 1.92 8.27
CA PRO A 227 -27.67 2.98 8.48
C PRO A 227 -27.05 4.19 9.17
N ASN A 228 -27.48 5.40 8.78
CA ASN A 228 -27.04 6.68 9.35
C ASN A 228 -25.53 6.99 9.21
N LEU A 229 -24.77 6.25 8.38
CA LEU A 229 -23.33 6.46 8.24
C LEU A 229 -22.96 7.90 7.84
N SER A 230 -23.64 8.47 6.84
CA SER A 230 -23.43 9.87 6.41
C SER A 230 -23.62 10.86 7.57
N SER A 231 -24.73 10.73 8.30
CA SER A 231 -25.04 11.58 9.45
C SER A 231 -24.06 11.41 10.60
N PHE A 232 -23.55 10.19 10.82
CA PHE A 232 -22.57 9.88 11.86
C PHE A 232 -21.19 10.50 11.58
N LEU A 233 -20.77 10.52 10.31
CA LEU A 233 -19.50 11.11 9.88
C LEU A 233 -19.56 12.65 9.80
N LYS A 234 -20.76 13.25 9.71
CA LYS A 234 -20.96 14.72 9.70
C LYS A 234 -20.10 15.43 8.63
N ASN A 235 -20.02 14.85 7.43
CA ASN A 235 -19.17 15.29 6.30
C ASN A 235 -17.64 15.26 6.54
N ASN A 236 -17.16 14.75 7.67
CA ASN A 236 -15.73 14.53 7.91
C ASN A 236 -15.32 13.10 7.52
N SER A 237 -14.01 12.86 7.46
CA SER A 237 -13.51 11.48 7.37
C SER A 237 -13.69 10.75 8.70
N GLY A 238 -13.78 9.43 8.60
CA GLY A 238 -13.64 8.51 9.72
C GLY A 238 -12.77 7.33 9.32
N SER A 239 -12.71 6.32 10.17
CA SER A 239 -12.11 5.02 9.86
C SER A 239 -13.08 3.90 10.24
N ILE A 240 -12.85 2.70 9.72
CA ILE A 240 -13.71 1.55 9.99
C ILE A 240 -12.85 0.30 10.27
N SER A 241 -13.30 -0.52 11.20
CA SER A 241 -12.79 -1.87 11.45
C SER A 241 -13.87 -2.89 11.08
N LEU A 242 -13.48 -3.92 10.34
CA LEU A 242 -14.36 -4.89 9.68
C LEU A 242 -13.96 -6.30 10.08
N LYS A 243 -14.75 -6.95 10.94
CA LYS A 243 -14.57 -8.36 11.29
C LYS A 243 -15.49 -9.21 10.43
N HIS A 244 -14.95 -10.26 9.82
CA HIS A 244 -15.68 -11.13 8.90
C HIS A 244 -15.46 -12.61 9.20
N ASN A 245 -16.30 -13.47 8.61
CA ASN A 245 -16.20 -14.93 8.70
C ASN A 245 -15.76 -15.59 7.38
N PHE A 246 -15.26 -14.82 6.41
CA PHE A 246 -14.79 -15.35 5.13
C PHE A 246 -13.50 -16.18 5.28
N GLU A 247 -13.31 -17.19 4.43
CA GLU A 247 -12.19 -18.14 4.50
C GLU A 247 -11.62 -18.47 3.11
N GLY A 248 -10.41 -19.04 3.08
CA GLY A 248 -9.82 -19.59 1.85
C GLY A 248 -9.10 -18.58 0.94
N PHE A 249 -8.97 -17.33 1.36
CA PHE A 249 -8.14 -16.33 0.68
C PHE A 249 -7.34 -15.52 1.69
N TYR A 250 -6.27 -14.88 1.22
CA TYR A 250 -5.46 -13.99 2.05
C TYR A 250 -6.22 -12.67 2.29
N PRO A 251 -6.61 -12.34 3.54
CA PRO A 251 -7.46 -11.21 3.82
C PRO A 251 -6.65 -9.91 3.75
N ARG A 252 -7.07 -9.06 2.82
CA ARG A 252 -6.69 -7.67 2.58
C ARG A 252 -7.63 -7.15 1.50
N PHE A 253 -8.63 -6.39 1.91
CA PHE A 253 -9.68 -5.93 1.03
C PHE A 253 -9.26 -4.73 0.20
N LEU A 254 -9.83 -4.59 -0.99
CA LEU A 254 -9.77 -3.33 -1.75
C LEU A 254 -10.78 -2.38 -1.12
N VAL A 255 -10.33 -1.26 -0.61
CA VAL A 255 -11.18 -0.29 0.12
C VAL A 255 -10.89 1.10 -0.39
N GLY A 256 -11.90 1.95 -0.44
CA GLY A 256 -11.72 3.28 -1.02
C GLY A 256 -12.97 4.12 -1.02
N THR A 257 -12.92 5.21 -1.78
CA THR A 257 -14.00 6.18 -1.93
C THR A 257 -14.23 6.52 -3.39
N ARG A 258 -15.49 6.47 -3.82
CA ARG A 258 -15.95 6.94 -5.12
C ARG A 258 -16.42 8.37 -5.02
N GLN A 259 -16.16 9.16 -6.06
CA GLN A 259 -16.75 10.48 -6.25
C GLN A 259 -17.76 10.45 -7.40
N SER A 260 -18.90 11.09 -7.21
CA SER A 260 -19.99 11.08 -8.20
C SER A 260 -19.90 12.26 -9.17
N SER A 261 -19.58 13.46 -8.67
CA SER A 261 -19.45 14.69 -9.47
C SER A 261 -18.29 14.68 -10.46
N LEU A 262 -17.23 13.95 -10.13
CA LEU A 262 -16.18 13.52 -11.03
C LEU A 262 -16.15 11.99 -10.93
N PRO A 263 -16.66 11.24 -11.93
CA PRO A 263 -16.69 9.78 -11.89
C PRO A 263 -15.29 9.15 -11.77
N SER A 264 -14.78 9.12 -10.54
CA SER A 264 -13.45 8.68 -10.17
C SER A 264 -13.45 7.98 -8.83
N VAL A 265 -12.35 7.30 -8.54
CA VAL A 265 -12.18 6.48 -7.34
C VAL A 265 -10.77 6.75 -6.79
N SER A 266 -10.65 6.72 -5.47
CA SER A 266 -9.37 6.54 -4.78
C SER A 266 -9.51 5.32 -3.89
N PHE A 267 -8.53 4.42 -3.93
CA PHE A 267 -8.54 3.22 -3.12
C PHE A 267 -7.16 2.88 -2.59
N THR A 268 -7.18 1.97 -1.63
CA THR A 268 -6.03 1.35 -0.97
C THR A 268 -6.42 -0.08 -0.59
N HIS A 269 -5.58 -0.74 0.22
CA HIS A 269 -5.93 -2.03 0.80
C HIS A 269 -6.17 -1.89 2.32
N SER A 270 -7.07 -2.69 2.88
CA SER A 270 -7.22 -2.79 4.32
C SER A 270 -6.01 -3.45 4.99
N TYR A 271 -5.92 -3.32 6.30
CA TYR A 271 -4.88 -3.92 7.12
C TYR A 271 -5.42 -4.45 8.43
N TYR A 272 -4.56 -5.10 9.21
CA TYR A 272 -4.93 -5.76 10.45
C TYR A 272 -5.24 -4.79 11.59
N ASP A 273 -6.37 -5.01 12.27
CA ASP A 273 -6.68 -4.45 13.57
C ASP A 273 -6.12 -5.33 14.70
N CYS A 274 -5.05 -4.85 15.33
CA CYS A 274 -4.31 -5.56 16.37
C CYS A 274 -4.71 -5.14 17.80
N THR A 275 -5.80 -4.38 18.00
CA THR A 275 -6.21 -3.89 19.33
C THR A 275 -6.45 -4.99 20.37
N SER A 276 -6.86 -6.18 19.92
CA SER A 276 -7.07 -7.36 20.78
C SER A 276 -5.81 -8.22 20.97
N ARG A 277 -4.69 -7.86 20.35
CA ARG A 277 -3.46 -8.65 20.31
C ARG A 277 -2.46 -8.17 21.35
N SER A 278 -2.14 -9.03 22.31
CA SER A 278 -1.24 -8.72 23.43
C SER A 278 -0.23 -9.82 23.76
N ASP A 279 -0.04 -10.79 22.85
CA ASP A 279 0.93 -11.86 23.05
C ASP A 279 2.36 -11.34 22.90
N LYS A 280 3.34 -12.05 23.47
CA LYS A 280 4.77 -11.67 23.37
C LYS A 280 5.23 -11.47 21.92
N THR A 281 4.68 -12.22 20.97
CA THR A 281 5.03 -12.13 19.54
C THR A 281 4.42 -10.93 18.83
N ASP A 282 3.47 -10.24 19.46
CA ASP A 282 2.88 -9.01 18.93
C ASP A 282 3.75 -7.78 19.22
N PHE A 283 4.73 -7.91 20.13
CA PHE A 283 5.67 -6.86 20.49
C PHE A 283 7.09 -7.16 19.99
N TRP A 284 7.77 -6.11 19.54
CA TRP A 284 9.19 -6.07 19.24
C TRP A 284 9.98 -5.84 20.53
N ASN A 285 11.05 -6.61 20.73
CA ASN A 285 11.96 -6.39 21.84
C ASN A 285 12.93 -5.28 21.47
N ARG A 286 13.09 -4.31 22.36
CA ARG A 286 14.18 -3.34 22.24
C ARG A 286 15.51 -4.08 22.35
N ASN A 287 16.27 -4.07 21.26
CA ASN A 287 17.52 -4.83 21.16
C ASN A 287 18.76 -3.99 21.53
N ASN A 288 18.68 -2.66 21.44
CA ASN A 288 19.71 -1.72 21.92
C ASN A 288 19.13 -0.30 22.09
N ASP A 289 19.97 0.63 22.56
CA ASP A 289 19.60 2.04 22.76
C ASP A 289 20.06 2.97 21.62
N THR A 290 20.81 2.46 20.64
CA THR A 290 21.31 3.27 19.50
C THR A 290 20.20 3.60 18.50
N HIS A 291 19.17 2.75 18.45
CA HIS A 291 17.97 3.00 17.67
C HIS A 291 16.88 3.71 18.49
N ASN A 292 16.07 4.48 17.77
CA ASN A 292 14.70 4.78 18.17
C ASN A 292 13.85 3.50 18.13
N ASP A 293 12.80 3.43 18.95
CA ASP A 293 11.95 2.24 18.99
C ASP A 293 11.33 1.96 17.61
N SER A 294 10.83 3.01 16.96
CA SER A 294 10.52 3.00 15.54
C SER A 294 10.63 4.39 14.90
N SER A 295 10.88 4.44 13.59
CA SER A 295 10.84 5.69 12.82
C SER A 295 10.35 5.47 11.40
N VAL A 296 9.87 6.55 10.77
CA VAL A 296 9.45 6.54 9.38
C VAL A 296 9.62 7.91 8.72
N TYR A 297 10.07 7.88 7.49
CA TYR A 297 10.20 9.05 6.62
C TYR A 297 8.87 9.34 5.91
N ILE A 298 8.50 10.62 5.83
CA ILE A 298 7.30 11.12 5.17
C ILE A 298 7.67 12.24 4.19
N PRO A 299 7.43 12.08 2.87
CA PRO A 299 7.54 13.19 1.93
C PRO A 299 6.41 14.20 2.16
N LEU A 300 6.72 15.49 2.15
CA LEU A 300 5.73 16.55 2.38
C LEU A 300 5.39 17.27 1.07
N PHE A 301 4.11 17.22 0.71
CA PHE A 301 3.47 17.98 -0.37
C PHE A 301 2.53 19.00 0.27
N THR A 302 3.02 20.22 0.38
CA THR A 302 2.37 21.28 1.19
C THR A 302 2.34 22.62 0.45
N LYS A 303 2.61 22.60 -0.86
CA LYS A 303 2.70 23.78 -1.73
C LYS A 303 1.68 23.64 -2.86
N ASN A 304 1.39 24.72 -3.57
CA ASN A 304 0.53 24.69 -4.77
C ASN A 304 -0.83 24.00 -4.54
N ASN A 305 -1.48 24.33 -3.42
CA ASN A 305 -2.73 23.71 -2.96
C ASN A 305 -2.62 22.21 -2.60
N GLU A 306 -1.43 21.62 -2.60
CA GLU A 306 -1.22 20.25 -2.12
C GLU A 306 -1.28 20.21 -0.59
N TYR A 307 -1.70 19.06 -0.05
CA TYR A 307 -1.62 18.78 1.37
C TYR A 307 -1.07 17.40 1.66
N THR A 308 -0.52 17.26 2.86
CA THR A 308 -0.07 15.99 3.42
C THR A 308 -0.60 15.82 4.84
N ASN A 309 -1.29 14.72 5.10
CA ASN A 309 -1.73 14.34 6.44
C ASN A 309 -1.15 12.99 6.85
N LEU A 310 -0.82 12.86 8.13
CA LEU A 310 -0.55 11.57 8.75
C LEU A 310 -1.73 11.15 9.62
N ILE A 311 -2.29 9.98 9.34
CA ILE A 311 -3.41 9.40 10.07
C ILE A 311 -2.90 8.29 10.99
N ILE A 312 -3.36 8.31 12.24
CA ILE A 312 -3.04 7.32 13.26
C ILE A 312 -4.35 6.64 13.62
N TYR A 313 -4.52 5.43 13.07
CA TYR A 313 -5.70 4.62 13.33
C TYR A 313 -5.60 3.93 14.69
N PRO A 314 -6.71 3.74 15.42
CA PRO A 314 -6.70 3.00 16.69
C PRO A 314 -6.70 1.49 16.45
N ASN A 315 -5.68 0.96 15.78
CA ASN A 315 -5.65 -0.43 15.30
C ASN A 315 -4.37 -1.21 15.68
N PHE A 316 -3.60 -0.73 16.67
CA PHE A 316 -2.35 -1.36 17.11
C PHE A 316 -2.54 -2.19 18.37
N SER A 317 -1.58 -3.07 18.65
CA SER A 317 -1.50 -3.78 19.93
C SER A 317 -1.42 -2.78 21.10
N PRO A 318 -2.11 -3.03 22.23
CA PRO A 318 -2.20 -2.09 23.34
C PRO A 318 -0.84 -1.68 23.91
N CYS A 319 -0.46 -0.42 23.69
CA CYS A 319 0.68 0.24 24.30
C CYS A 319 0.61 1.74 24.09
N ASN A 320 0.76 2.52 25.15
CA ASN A 320 0.85 3.97 25.04
C ASN A 320 2.22 4.39 24.50
N PHE A 321 2.25 5.48 23.74
CA PHE A 321 3.47 6.01 23.15
C PHE A 321 3.38 7.50 22.88
N SER A 322 4.53 8.11 22.67
CA SER A 322 4.64 9.51 22.21
C SER A 322 5.24 9.57 20.83
N ILE A 323 4.79 10.55 20.05
CA ILE A 323 5.29 10.84 18.71
C ILE A 323 6.15 12.09 18.77
N ASN A 324 7.35 11.99 18.19
CA ASN A 324 8.20 13.13 17.85
C ASN A 324 8.12 13.39 16.35
N ILE A 325 8.19 14.66 15.97
CA ILE A 325 8.22 15.07 14.57
C ILE A 325 9.48 15.90 14.33
N GLU A 326 10.31 15.48 13.39
CA GLU A 326 11.45 16.25 12.90
C GLU A 326 11.19 16.67 11.45
N PHE A 327 11.57 17.89 11.09
CA PHE A 327 11.41 18.46 9.75
C PHE A 327 12.75 18.76 9.11
N TYR A 328 12.91 18.41 7.84
CA TYR A 328 14.17 18.55 7.11
C TYR A 328 13.97 19.28 5.79
N ASN A 329 15.01 20.01 5.38
CA ASN A 329 15.12 20.54 4.03
C ASN A 329 15.75 19.52 3.06
N LYS A 330 15.83 19.87 1.77
CA LYS A 330 16.33 18.97 0.72
C LYS A 330 17.79 18.53 0.91
N ILE A 331 18.61 19.35 1.58
CA ILE A 331 20.03 19.05 1.82
C ILE A 331 20.28 18.33 3.15
N GLY A 332 19.21 17.95 3.86
CA GLY A 332 19.26 17.10 5.05
C GLY A 332 19.49 17.86 6.36
N GLU A 333 19.36 19.19 6.35
CA GLU A 333 19.42 20.00 7.57
C GLU A 333 18.09 19.92 8.31
N LYS A 334 18.15 19.66 9.62
CA LYS A 334 16.97 19.69 10.48
C LYS A 334 16.56 21.15 10.71
N ILE A 335 15.39 21.51 10.19
CA ILE A 335 14.82 22.86 10.28
C ILE A 335 14.06 23.05 11.59
N HIS A 336 13.33 22.02 12.02
CA HIS A 336 12.51 22.09 13.22
C HIS A 336 12.30 20.71 13.85
N GLU A 337 12.00 20.70 15.14
CA GLU A 337 11.69 19.49 15.91
C GLU A 337 10.58 19.79 16.91
N LEU A 338 9.62 18.87 16.99
CA LEU A 338 8.51 18.87 17.93
C LEU A 338 8.59 17.58 18.77
N PRO A 339 9.31 17.61 19.91
CA PRO A 339 9.41 16.46 20.79
C PRO A 339 8.09 16.25 21.54
N LYS A 340 7.68 14.99 21.71
CA LYS A 340 6.42 14.59 22.36
C LYS A 340 5.21 15.37 21.83
N PHE A 341 5.19 15.60 20.52
CA PHE A 341 4.14 16.34 19.82
C PHE A 341 2.74 15.79 20.13
N LEU A 342 2.59 14.46 20.13
CA LEU A 342 1.35 13.77 20.43
C LEU A 342 1.61 12.61 21.39
N HIS A 343 0.77 12.48 22.41
CA HIS A 343 0.69 11.27 23.23
C HIS A 343 -0.52 10.44 22.79
N VAL A 344 -0.27 9.19 22.41
CA VAL A 344 -1.31 8.25 21.97
C VAL A 344 -1.61 7.30 23.13
N ASP A 345 -2.82 7.46 23.69
CA ASP A 345 -3.37 6.59 24.71
C ASP A 345 -4.23 5.52 24.04
N THR A 346 -3.67 4.32 23.90
CA THR A 346 -4.32 3.20 23.20
C THR A 346 -5.60 2.73 23.90
N THR A 347 -5.78 3.04 25.19
CA THR A 347 -7.02 2.70 25.92
C THR A 347 -8.21 3.53 25.46
N LYS A 348 -7.97 4.72 24.88
CA LYS A 348 -9.02 5.61 24.37
C LYS A 348 -9.44 5.30 22.94
N SER A 349 -8.67 4.48 22.22
CA SER A 349 -8.95 4.10 20.82
C SER A 349 -9.27 5.29 19.91
N GLN A 350 -8.48 6.37 20.04
CA GLN A 350 -8.68 7.62 19.31
C GLN A 350 -8.13 7.56 17.88
N LEU A 351 -8.87 8.17 16.96
CA LEU A 351 -8.40 8.46 15.61
C LEU A 351 -7.71 9.82 15.64
N HIS A 352 -6.44 9.88 15.24
CA HIS A 352 -5.70 11.13 15.16
C HIS A 352 -5.35 11.47 13.71
N LYS A 353 -5.41 12.76 13.39
CA LYS A 353 -4.96 13.33 12.13
C LYS A 353 -3.93 14.42 12.44
N ILE A 354 -2.77 14.33 11.81
CA ILE A 354 -1.74 15.35 11.85
C ILE A 354 -1.74 16.04 10.49
N ASP A 355 -2.15 17.31 10.46
CA ASP A 355 -2.11 18.16 9.26
C ASP A 355 -0.76 18.86 9.18
N PHE A 356 0.08 18.45 8.23
CA PHE A 356 1.41 19.05 8.11
C PHE A 356 1.36 20.47 7.56
N ASN A 357 0.38 20.80 6.72
CA ASN A 357 0.22 22.15 6.18
C ASN A 357 0.00 23.16 7.33
N GLU A 358 -0.86 22.81 8.30
CA GLU A 358 -1.09 23.66 9.48
C GLU A 358 0.20 23.88 10.28
N ILE A 359 0.96 22.80 10.53
CA ILE A 359 2.20 22.88 11.32
C ILE A 359 3.24 23.74 10.60
N ILE A 360 3.47 23.47 9.31
CA ILE A 360 4.57 24.14 8.58
C ILE A 360 4.24 25.56 8.15
N SER A 361 2.95 25.95 8.08
CA SER A 361 2.52 27.31 7.72
C SER A 361 3.14 28.40 8.62
N LYS A 362 3.61 28.01 9.81
CA LYS A 362 4.30 28.87 10.78
C LYS A 362 5.76 29.15 10.41
N HIS A 363 6.31 28.51 9.38
CA HIS A 363 7.68 28.69 8.93
C HIS A 363 7.72 29.47 7.61
N GLU A 364 8.42 30.61 7.60
CA GLU A 364 8.38 31.59 6.50
C GLU A 364 9.10 31.11 5.21
N ASN A 365 10.09 30.21 5.31
CA ASN A 365 11.04 29.99 4.21
C ASN A 365 10.73 28.84 3.24
N ASN A 366 9.62 28.11 3.40
CA ASN A 366 9.26 27.02 2.47
C ASN A 366 10.37 25.97 2.22
N GLU A 367 11.35 25.86 3.12
CA GLU A 367 12.52 24.98 2.95
C GLU A 367 12.22 23.52 3.29
N ILE A 368 11.22 23.28 4.13
CA ILE A 368 10.82 21.94 4.58
C ILE A 368 10.29 21.13 3.39
N CYS A 369 10.88 19.96 3.17
CA CYS A 369 10.45 19.04 2.11
C CYS A 369 9.96 17.69 2.63
N CYS A 370 10.36 17.32 3.85
CA CYS A 370 10.04 16.03 4.43
C CYS A 370 10.03 16.06 5.96
N SER A 371 9.51 14.99 6.54
CA SER A 371 9.52 14.75 7.98
C SER A 371 10.03 13.35 8.33
N ASN A 372 10.70 13.25 9.47
CA ASN A 372 10.98 11.98 10.15
C ASN A 372 10.08 11.88 11.39
N ILE A 373 9.26 10.83 11.43
CA ILE A 373 8.33 10.57 12.53
C ILE A 373 8.92 9.47 13.39
N THR A 374 9.12 9.74 14.68
CA THR A 374 9.67 8.77 15.63
C THR A 374 8.64 8.46 16.71
N CYS A 375 8.44 7.17 17.00
CA CYS A 375 7.57 6.73 18.10
C CYS A 375 8.43 6.25 19.27
N ASN A 376 8.10 6.69 20.49
CA ASN A 376 8.72 6.25 21.72
C ASN A 376 7.68 5.54 22.59
N PHE A 377 7.85 4.23 22.80
CA PHE A 377 6.88 3.39 23.48
C PHE A 377 7.15 3.30 24.97
N GLU A 378 6.07 3.25 25.76
CA GLU A 378 6.18 3.11 27.20
C GLU A 378 6.43 1.65 27.61
N ASN A 379 7.04 1.46 28.78
CA ASN A 379 7.25 0.14 29.40
C ASN A 379 8.00 -0.88 28.53
N ASN A 380 8.81 -0.42 27.56
CA ASN A 380 9.52 -1.27 26.59
C ASN A 380 8.60 -2.24 25.81
N LYS A 381 7.33 -1.88 25.62
CA LYS A 381 6.38 -2.66 24.81
C LYS A 381 6.23 -2.01 23.44
N ILE A 382 7.09 -2.36 22.49
CA ILE A 382 7.02 -1.78 21.14
C ILE A 382 6.09 -2.66 20.30
N PRO A 383 4.89 -2.24 19.87
CA PRO A 383 4.07 -3.05 18.97
C PRO A 383 4.85 -3.36 17.68
N SER A 384 4.85 -4.61 17.25
CA SER A 384 5.58 -5.04 16.06
C SER A 384 4.98 -4.50 14.75
N ARG A 385 3.78 -3.92 14.82
CA ARG A 385 3.04 -3.32 13.70
C ARG A 385 2.41 -2.01 14.15
N ILE A 386 3.08 -0.90 13.81
CA ILE A 386 2.52 0.44 13.94
C ILE A 386 2.26 0.94 12.53
N LYS A 387 0.98 1.04 12.19
CA LYS A 387 0.49 1.51 10.90
C LYS A 387 0.16 2.99 10.93
N PHE A 388 0.45 3.66 9.84
CA PHE A 388 -0.04 5.00 9.56
C PHE A 388 -0.79 5.00 8.23
N GLY A 389 -1.75 5.91 8.12
CA GLY A 389 -2.28 6.38 6.84
C GLY A 389 -1.51 7.63 6.41
N LEU A 390 -1.09 7.71 5.16
CA LEU A 390 -0.54 8.92 4.56
C LEU A 390 -1.52 9.40 3.50
N ASP A 391 -2.17 10.53 3.79
CA ASP A 391 -3.03 11.19 2.82
C ASP A 391 -2.27 12.28 2.10
N VAL A 392 -2.19 12.18 0.78
CA VAL A 392 -1.69 13.24 -0.09
C VAL A 392 -2.78 13.63 -1.06
N GLY A 393 -3.10 14.92 -1.12
CA GLY A 393 -4.18 15.43 -1.94
C GLY A 393 -3.97 16.87 -2.38
N MET A 394 -4.97 17.41 -3.06
CA MET A 394 -4.99 18.80 -3.54
C MET A 394 -6.30 19.48 -3.12
N HIS A 395 -6.21 20.73 -2.69
CA HIS A 395 -7.35 21.59 -2.40
C HIS A 395 -7.90 22.25 -3.66
N ASP A 396 -9.18 22.63 -3.60
CA ASP A 396 -9.85 23.52 -4.56
C ASP A 396 -9.84 23.04 -6.02
N LEU A 397 -9.77 21.72 -6.24
CA LEU A 397 -9.87 21.10 -7.56
C LEU A 397 -11.14 20.25 -7.69
N LYS A 398 -11.39 19.77 -8.92
CA LYS A 398 -12.61 19.00 -9.25
C LYS A 398 -12.67 17.68 -8.47
N SER A 399 -11.53 17.01 -8.34
CA SER A 399 -11.44 15.82 -7.50
C SER A 399 -11.30 16.20 -6.04
N LYS A 400 -12.02 15.47 -5.19
CA LYS A 400 -11.97 15.57 -3.73
C LYS A 400 -11.27 14.36 -3.10
N LEU A 401 -10.59 13.56 -3.91
CA LEU A 401 -10.07 12.26 -3.53
C LEU A 401 -8.54 12.35 -3.35
N PRO A 402 -8.03 12.39 -2.11
CA PRO A 402 -6.62 12.14 -1.85
C PRO A 402 -6.27 10.68 -2.13
N CYS A 403 -4.97 10.37 -2.25
CA CYS A 403 -4.53 9.01 -2.01
C CYS A 403 -4.54 8.72 -0.50
N ASN A 404 -4.67 7.45 -0.12
CA ASN A 404 -4.48 7.00 1.26
C ASN A 404 -3.50 5.81 1.23
N ILE A 405 -2.28 6.02 1.70
CA ILE A 405 -1.23 5.00 1.68
C ILE A 405 -1.13 4.38 3.07
N CYS A 406 -1.33 3.06 3.16
CA CYS A 406 -1.28 2.33 4.43
C CYS A 406 0.09 1.66 4.64
N PHE A 407 0.95 2.22 5.49
CA PHE A 407 2.34 1.77 5.66
C PHE A 407 2.72 1.60 7.14
N ASN A 408 3.73 0.77 7.40
CA ASN A 408 4.24 0.52 8.75
C ASN A 408 5.43 1.43 9.07
N SER A 409 5.55 1.84 10.33
CA SER A 409 6.82 2.37 10.86
C SER A 409 7.91 1.28 10.83
N LYS A 410 9.17 1.67 10.61
CA LYS A 410 10.30 0.74 10.67
C LYS A 410 10.75 0.57 12.12
N MET A 411 10.84 -0.67 12.59
CA MET A 411 11.32 -0.96 13.96
C MET A 411 12.84 -0.75 14.06
N GLY A 412 13.30 -0.33 15.24
CA GLY A 412 14.72 -0.31 15.58
C GLY A 412 15.30 -1.73 15.57
N ASN A 413 15.96 -2.11 14.46
CA ASN A 413 16.52 -3.44 14.26
C ASN A 413 18.04 -3.37 14.00
N PRO A 414 18.87 -3.71 15.00
CA PRO A 414 20.33 -3.67 14.84
C PRO A 414 20.86 -4.64 13.77
N LEU A 415 20.11 -5.70 13.45
CA LEU A 415 20.52 -6.69 12.46
C LEU A 415 20.67 -6.09 11.06
N ILE A 416 19.89 -5.06 10.73
CA ILE A 416 19.94 -4.43 9.39
C ILE A 416 21.09 -3.42 9.24
N GLU A 417 21.78 -3.04 10.33
CA GLU A 417 22.92 -2.11 10.25
C GLU A 417 24.03 -2.64 9.34
N ASN A 418 24.28 -3.95 9.40
CA ASN A 418 25.30 -4.65 8.61
C ASN A 418 24.79 -5.08 7.22
N LYS A 419 23.54 -4.77 6.87
CA LYS A 419 23.01 -5.08 5.55
C LYS A 419 23.72 -4.20 4.51
N PRO A 420 24.30 -4.78 3.45
CA PRO A 420 25.17 -4.04 2.54
C PRO A 420 24.41 -3.00 1.70
N GLY A 421 23.09 -3.15 1.56
CA GLY A 421 22.28 -2.24 0.76
C GLY A 421 20.81 -2.62 0.70
N SER A 422 20.06 -1.91 -0.13
CA SER A 422 18.66 -2.20 -0.42
C SER A 422 18.38 -2.18 -1.92
N PHE A 423 17.25 -2.80 -2.28
CA PHE A 423 16.75 -2.85 -3.65
C PHE A 423 15.24 -2.67 -3.61
N HIS A 424 14.79 -1.59 -4.23
CA HIS A 424 13.39 -1.17 -4.30
C HIS A 424 12.96 -1.02 -5.74
N TRP A 425 11.65 -1.02 -5.99
CA TRP A 425 11.11 -0.67 -7.30
C TRP A 425 9.72 -0.04 -7.18
N ALA A 426 9.35 0.73 -8.20
CA ALA A 426 8.07 1.44 -8.27
C ALA A 426 7.62 1.63 -9.73
N PRO A 427 6.29 1.67 -9.99
CA PRO A 427 5.76 1.97 -11.31
C PRO A 427 5.93 3.46 -11.66
N ILE A 428 5.92 3.77 -12.95
CA ILE A 428 5.89 5.13 -13.51
C ILE A 428 4.77 5.19 -14.55
N PHE A 429 3.88 6.17 -14.39
CA PHE A 429 2.72 6.40 -15.25
C PHE A 429 2.94 7.69 -16.06
N PRO A 430 3.65 7.64 -17.20
CA PRO A 430 4.19 8.83 -17.90
C PRO A 430 3.15 9.83 -18.40
N HIS A 431 1.90 9.40 -18.61
CA HIS A 431 0.79 10.29 -18.95
C HIS A 431 0.21 11.03 -17.72
N ARG A 432 0.88 10.95 -16.59
CA ARG A 432 0.56 11.59 -15.31
C ARG A 432 1.78 12.36 -14.83
N ASN A 433 1.56 13.30 -13.91
CA ASN A 433 2.67 13.92 -13.18
C ASN A 433 3.13 12.96 -12.08
N SER A 434 3.83 11.90 -12.47
CA SER A 434 4.36 10.90 -11.53
C SER A 434 5.57 11.45 -10.80
N VAL A 435 5.64 11.19 -9.50
CA VAL A 435 6.73 11.62 -8.61
C VAL A 435 7.23 10.39 -7.86
N ILE A 436 8.52 10.14 -7.92
CA ILE A 436 9.23 9.14 -7.11
C ILE A 436 9.98 9.89 -6.02
N ALA A 437 9.52 9.77 -4.77
CA ALA A 437 10.14 10.41 -3.61
C ALA A 437 11.01 9.40 -2.86
N ILE A 438 12.30 9.69 -2.73
CA ILE A 438 13.32 8.79 -2.16
C ILE A 438 13.93 9.47 -0.94
N GLY A 439 13.79 8.85 0.23
CA GLY A 439 14.36 9.33 1.48
C GLY A 439 15.46 8.42 2.01
N ASN A 440 16.54 9.01 2.51
CA ASN A 440 17.59 8.29 3.24
C ASN A 440 17.46 8.54 4.75
N PHE A 441 16.59 7.77 5.42
CA PHE A 441 16.25 7.95 6.82
C PHE A 441 16.32 6.63 7.59
N SER A 442 16.86 6.69 8.81
CA SER A 442 17.12 5.52 9.63
C SER A 442 16.37 5.58 10.96
N THR A 443 16.26 4.43 11.62
CA THR A 443 15.90 4.33 13.04
C THR A 443 17.07 4.66 13.96
N LEU A 444 18.30 4.80 13.45
CA LEU A 444 19.47 5.21 14.23
C LEU A 444 19.37 6.67 14.69
N LYS A 445 19.60 6.94 15.98
CA LYS A 445 19.48 8.30 16.57
C LYS A 445 20.48 9.32 16.02
N ASN A 446 21.69 8.88 15.68
CA ASN A 446 22.77 9.73 15.16
C ASN A 446 23.12 9.35 13.73
N TYR A 447 22.10 9.26 12.87
CA TYR A 447 22.27 8.77 11.51
C TYR A 447 23.01 9.76 10.61
N GLN A 448 24.12 9.31 10.02
CA GLN A 448 25.01 10.13 9.17
C GLN A 448 25.45 9.41 7.89
N ARG A 449 24.95 8.20 7.62
CA ARG A 449 25.39 7.38 6.48
C ARG A 449 24.77 7.91 5.18
N GLU A 450 25.62 8.30 4.23
CA GLU A 450 25.20 8.58 2.86
C GLU A 450 24.89 7.30 2.08
N SER A 451 24.22 7.45 0.94
CA SER A 451 23.92 6.34 0.03
C SER A 451 24.24 6.72 -1.39
N GLU A 452 24.98 5.85 -2.08
CA GLU A 452 25.03 5.85 -3.54
C GLU A 452 23.78 5.15 -4.05
N ILE A 453 23.07 5.79 -4.98
CA ILE A 453 21.83 5.30 -5.56
C ILE A 453 22.01 5.14 -7.06
N GLU A 454 21.66 3.95 -7.57
CA GLU A 454 21.53 3.64 -8.98
C GLU A 454 20.07 3.37 -9.31
N MET A 455 19.50 4.24 -10.13
CA MET A 455 18.15 4.09 -10.68
C MET A 455 18.23 3.55 -12.09
N THR A 456 17.47 2.49 -12.37
CA THR A 456 17.33 1.94 -13.73
C THR A 456 15.86 1.97 -14.14
N PHE A 457 15.58 2.61 -15.26
CA PHE A 457 14.24 2.78 -15.79
C PHE A 457 13.96 1.75 -16.88
N PHE A 458 12.81 1.11 -16.78
CA PHE A 458 12.30 0.08 -17.67
C PHE A 458 11.05 0.59 -18.35
N ARG A 459 10.86 0.21 -19.61
CA ARG A 459 9.67 0.52 -20.41
C ARG A 459 8.97 -0.77 -20.82
N LYS A 460 7.77 -0.66 -21.38
CA LYS A 460 6.94 -1.82 -21.75
C LYS A 460 7.30 -2.39 -23.12
N GLU A 461 7.74 -1.51 -24.01
CA GLU A 461 7.94 -1.78 -25.43
C GLU A 461 9.00 -2.87 -25.64
N ASP A 462 10.11 -2.81 -24.90
CA ASP A 462 11.24 -3.72 -25.04
C ASP A 462 12.12 -3.76 -23.77
N SER A 463 13.28 -4.41 -23.87
CA SER A 463 14.25 -4.58 -22.78
C SER A 463 15.25 -3.43 -22.63
N SER A 464 15.09 -2.34 -23.37
CA SER A 464 16.00 -1.19 -23.25
C SER A 464 15.85 -0.57 -21.85
N THR A 465 16.89 0.10 -21.38
CA THR A 465 16.87 0.84 -20.11
C THR A 465 17.66 2.12 -20.22
N ILE A 466 17.29 3.13 -19.43
CA ILE A 466 18.17 4.25 -19.08
C ILE A 466 18.49 4.19 -17.59
N SER A 467 19.58 4.82 -17.15
CA SER A 467 19.96 4.83 -15.74
C SER A 467 20.42 6.20 -15.27
N LYS A 468 20.15 6.50 -14.00
CA LYS A 468 20.62 7.70 -13.28
C LYS A 468 21.39 7.26 -12.03
N LYS A 469 22.43 8.01 -11.67
CA LYS A 469 23.20 7.79 -10.43
C LYS A 469 23.33 9.09 -9.68
N PHE A 470 23.20 9.03 -8.36
CA PHE A 470 23.42 10.17 -7.47
C PHE A 470 23.74 9.69 -6.06
N THR A 471 24.23 10.59 -5.22
CA THR A 471 24.48 10.35 -3.80
C THR A 471 23.41 11.07 -2.98
N LEU A 472 22.79 10.35 -2.05
CA LEU A 472 21.80 10.88 -1.12
C LEU A 472 22.38 10.86 0.30
N LYS A 473 22.62 12.04 0.88
CA LYS A 473 23.13 12.16 2.25
C LYS A 473 22.10 11.69 3.28
N ALA A 474 22.53 11.51 4.52
CA ALA A 474 21.62 11.17 5.61
C ALA A 474 20.57 12.26 5.81
N ASN A 475 19.32 11.84 6.06
CA ASN A 475 18.16 12.70 6.28
C ASN A 475 17.80 13.60 5.09
N CYS A 476 18.29 13.27 3.88
CA CYS A 476 17.89 13.92 2.64
C CYS A 476 16.74 13.20 1.94
N GLU A 477 16.03 13.96 1.13
CA GLU A 477 15.06 13.48 0.16
C GLU A 477 15.45 13.94 -1.26
N GLU A 478 15.26 13.05 -2.23
CA GLU A 478 15.30 13.37 -3.66
C GLU A 478 13.95 13.06 -4.33
N ARG A 479 13.53 13.88 -5.32
CA ARG A 479 12.30 13.65 -6.10
C ARG A 479 12.62 13.55 -7.57
N ILE A 480 12.22 12.44 -8.19
CA ILE A 480 12.32 12.23 -9.63
C ILE A 480 10.94 12.32 -10.25
N TYR A 481 10.81 13.06 -11.35
CA TYR A 481 9.53 13.30 -12.01
C TYR A 481 9.47 12.54 -13.35
N SER A 482 8.30 12.00 -13.69
CA SER A 482 8.07 11.41 -15.01
C SER A 482 8.24 12.43 -16.16
N ASN A 483 8.09 13.72 -15.85
CA ASN A 483 8.23 14.83 -16.78
C ASN A 483 9.68 15.26 -17.02
N ASP A 484 10.66 14.71 -16.30
CA ASP A 484 12.08 14.92 -16.62
C ASP A 484 12.33 14.54 -18.08
N ALA A 485 13.09 15.37 -18.80
CA ALA A 485 13.19 15.29 -20.26
C ALA A 485 13.61 13.90 -20.77
N ASP A 486 14.57 13.27 -20.10
CA ASP A 486 15.07 11.95 -20.45
C ASP A 486 14.09 10.82 -20.12
N ILE A 487 13.44 10.88 -18.95
CA ILE A 487 12.41 9.91 -18.53
C ILE A 487 11.19 9.99 -19.44
N LYS A 488 10.70 11.20 -19.73
CA LYS A 488 9.57 11.45 -20.64
C LYS A 488 9.90 11.04 -22.09
N GLN A 489 11.16 11.21 -22.49
CA GLN A 489 11.62 10.75 -23.80
C GLN A 489 11.66 9.22 -23.87
N PHE A 490 12.02 8.56 -22.79
CA PHE A 490 12.22 7.12 -22.75
C PHE A 490 10.94 6.30 -22.51
N ILE A 491 10.15 6.66 -21.49
CA ILE A 491 8.94 5.95 -21.08
C ILE A 491 7.73 6.56 -21.80
N LYS A 492 7.14 5.82 -22.74
CA LYS A 492 6.04 6.31 -23.58
C LYS A 492 4.65 5.91 -23.11
N THR A 493 4.50 4.72 -22.55
CA THR A 493 3.22 4.13 -22.16
C THR A 493 3.15 3.83 -20.68
N GLU A 494 3.82 2.76 -20.24
CA GLU A 494 4.01 2.39 -18.85
C GLU A 494 5.49 2.09 -18.60
N GLY A 495 5.98 2.42 -17.41
CA GLY A 495 7.35 2.15 -17.03
C GLY A 495 7.50 1.76 -15.58
N TRP A 496 8.70 1.38 -15.22
CA TRP A 496 9.10 1.04 -13.86
C TRP A 496 10.49 1.60 -13.60
N VAL A 497 10.80 1.84 -12.34
CA VAL A 497 12.16 2.14 -11.90
C VAL A 497 12.58 1.16 -10.82
N THR A 498 13.80 0.65 -10.92
CA THR A 498 14.47 -0.02 -9.81
C THR A 498 15.44 0.95 -9.16
N ILE A 499 15.53 0.91 -7.83
CA ILE A 499 16.38 1.78 -7.02
C ILE A 499 17.28 0.86 -6.21
N LYS A 500 18.54 0.77 -6.62
CA LYS A 500 19.57 0.00 -5.94
C LYS A 500 20.43 0.96 -5.11
N ALA A 501 20.58 0.65 -3.83
CA ALA A 501 21.32 1.49 -2.91
C ALA A 501 22.38 0.68 -2.15
N ASN A 502 23.54 1.27 -1.89
CA ASN A 502 24.57 0.70 -1.00
C ASN A 502 24.27 0.98 0.49
N ASN A 503 23.00 1.25 0.82
CA ASN A 503 22.53 1.61 2.13
C ASN A 503 21.17 0.94 2.39
N PRO A 504 20.97 0.27 3.55
CA PRO A 504 19.72 -0.43 3.83
C PRO A 504 18.56 0.49 4.26
N TYR A 505 18.83 1.77 4.49
CA TYR A 505 17.88 2.73 5.06
C TYR A 505 17.12 3.56 4.03
N ILE A 506 17.24 3.23 2.74
CA ILE A 506 16.41 3.87 1.71
C ILE A 506 14.92 3.52 1.95
N GLN A 507 14.10 4.55 1.86
CA GLN A 507 12.64 4.48 1.92
C GLN A 507 12.09 5.30 0.77
N GLY A 508 10.83 5.08 0.41
CA GLY A 508 10.21 5.96 -0.56
C GLY A 508 8.80 5.58 -0.95
N PHE A 509 8.23 6.50 -1.69
CA PHE A 509 6.85 6.51 -2.13
C PHE A 509 6.80 6.97 -3.58
N TYR A 510 5.77 6.53 -4.29
CA TYR A 510 5.45 7.05 -5.60
C TYR A 510 4.04 7.65 -5.59
N PHE A 511 3.87 8.74 -6.33
CA PHE A 511 2.60 9.45 -6.45
C PHE A 511 2.33 9.78 -7.91
N ASN A 512 1.05 9.92 -8.28
CA ASN A 512 0.62 10.51 -9.54
C ASN A 512 -0.34 11.65 -9.24
N PHE A 513 0.03 12.86 -9.63
CA PHE A 513 -0.82 14.03 -9.55
C PHE A 513 -1.54 14.23 -10.88
N ASN A 514 -2.86 14.19 -10.87
CA ASN A 514 -3.69 14.38 -12.06
C ASN A 514 -4.17 15.83 -12.16
N ASN A 515 -4.35 16.34 -13.38
CA ASN A 515 -4.89 17.70 -13.61
C ASN A 515 -6.31 17.89 -13.06
N SER A 516 -7.03 16.80 -12.79
CA SER A 516 -8.34 16.84 -12.13
C SER A 516 -8.26 17.16 -10.63
N GLY A 517 -7.08 17.08 -10.03
CA GLY A 517 -6.83 17.11 -8.58
C GLY A 517 -6.78 15.74 -7.92
N SER A 518 -7.07 14.66 -8.65
CA SER A 518 -6.99 13.31 -8.09
C SER A 518 -5.52 12.92 -7.89
N VAL A 519 -5.22 12.41 -6.70
CA VAL A 519 -3.89 11.90 -6.37
C VAL A 519 -3.97 10.41 -6.13
N SER A 520 -3.02 9.66 -6.69
CA SER A 520 -2.80 8.26 -6.36
C SER A 520 -1.39 8.07 -5.85
N GLY A 521 -1.13 7.06 -5.03
CA GLY A 521 0.24 6.72 -4.67
C GLY A 521 0.30 5.48 -3.81
N ASP A 522 1.52 4.98 -3.61
CA ASP A 522 1.82 3.88 -2.70
C ASP A 522 3.29 3.97 -2.25
N HIS A 523 3.68 3.12 -1.31
CA HIS A 523 5.08 2.95 -0.93
C HIS A 523 5.84 2.06 -1.94
N PHE A 524 7.17 2.13 -1.94
CA PHE A 524 7.99 1.24 -2.77
C PHE A 524 7.84 -0.24 -2.36
N PHE A 525 8.12 -1.12 -3.32
CA PHE A 525 8.28 -2.56 -3.09
C PHE A 525 9.62 -2.92 -2.42
#